data_AF-A0AAU9TDE9-F1
#
_entry.id   AF-A0AAU9TDE9-F1
#
_cell.length_a   1.000
_cell.length_b   1.000
_cell.length_c   1.000
_cell.angle_alpha   90.00
_cell.angle_beta   90.00
_cell.angle_gamma   90.00
#
_symmetry.space_group_name_H-M   'P 1'
#
loop_
_entity.id
_entity.type
_entity.pdbx_description
1 polymer ?
#
loop_
_entity_poly.entity_id
_entity_poly.type
_entity_poly.pdbx_seq_one_letter_code
_entity_poly.pdbx_strand_id
1 'polypeptide(L)'
;MGFNTVNLNTIKQGYNQKWGIDYNETFSPVVRHTTLRLLLALAVQLDFKTCHLDVKTAFLNGELEETIYMEKPDSFECSKVDKNKVLKLNKAIYGLKQSSRARHKKVDNVKLSNGYKKSKIEPCLYTKIVNELRTIVTLYVDDFFIFSNDEKEMILLKEILSGKF
;
A
#
# COMPACT_ATOMS: atom_id res chain seq x y z
N MET A 1 8.71 -15.67 -26.15
CA MET A 1 7.62 -14.73 -25.81
C MET A 1 8.11 -13.84 -24.68
N GLY A 2 8.67 -12.68 -25.03
CA GLY A 2 9.17 -11.73 -24.04
C GLY A 2 8.01 -10.97 -23.42
N PHE A 3 7.92 -10.95 -22.10
CA PHE A 3 7.08 -10.00 -21.39
C PHE A 3 7.65 -8.61 -21.70
N ASN A 4 6.91 -7.78 -22.43
CA ASN A 4 7.25 -6.37 -22.59
C ASN A 4 7.06 -5.70 -21.22
N THR A 5 8.14 -5.64 -20.45
CA THR A 5 8.20 -4.90 -19.19
C THR A 5 8.10 -3.42 -19.52
N VAL A 6 6.91 -2.83 -19.37
CA VAL A 6 6.76 -1.39 -19.42
C VAL A 6 7.42 -0.83 -18.15
N ASN A 7 8.60 -0.20 -18.31
CA ASN A 7 9.27 0.48 -17.21
C ASN A 7 8.39 1.63 -16.72
N LEU A 8 7.80 1.47 -15.53
CA LEU A 8 6.94 2.47 -14.87
C LEU A 8 7.70 3.76 -14.48
N ASN A 9 9.03 3.73 -14.48
CA ASN A 9 9.89 4.87 -14.16
C ASN A 9 9.71 6.07 -15.12
N THR A 10 9.07 5.87 -16.27
CA THR A 10 8.88 6.93 -17.28
C THR A 10 7.51 7.61 -17.21
N ILE A 11 6.59 7.18 -16.34
CA ILE A 11 5.25 7.78 -16.26
C ILE A 11 5.31 9.04 -15.38
N LYS A 12 5.80 10.15 -15.97
CA LYS A 12 5.79 11.52 -15.38
C LYS A 12 4.39 12.12 -15.25
N GLN A 13 3.32 11.34 -15.08
CA GLN A 13 1.96 11.84 -15.26
C GLN A 13 1.28 12.37 -14.01
N GLY A 14 1.71 11.97 -12.80
CA GLY A 14 1.16 12.58 -11.58
C GLY A 14 1.36 14.09 -11.52
N TYR A 15 2.42 14.60 -12.14
CA TYR A 15 2.70 16.04 -12.21
C TYR A 15 1.66 16.80 -13.05
N ASN A 16 1.08 16.17 -14.07
CA ASN A 16 0.10 16.79 -14.97
C ASN A 16 -1.35 16.65 -14.48
N GLN A 17 -1.59 15.91 -13.39
CA GLN A 17 -2.92 15.75 -12.82
C GLN A 17 -3.44 17.07 -12.21
N LYS A 18 -4.68 17.42 -12.54
CA LYS A 18 -5.37 18.62 -12.06
C LYS A 18 -6.34 18.28 -10.94
N TRP A 19 -6.26 19.04 -9.84
CA TRP A 19 -7.20 18.92 -8.73
C TRP A 19 -8.62 19.25 -9.19
N GLY A 20 -9.61 18.48 -8.73
CA GLY A 20 -11.02 18.64 -9.12
C GLY A 20 -11.36 18.00 -10.49
N ILE A 21 -10.37 17.49 -11.22
CA ILE A 21 -10.55 16.78 -12.49
C ILE A 21 -10.06 15.34 -12.37
N ASP A 22 -8.77 15.17 -12.06
CA ASP A 22 -8.11 13.85 -12.04
C ASP A 22 -8.02 13.24 -10.64
N TYR A 23 -8.15 14.07 -9.60
CA TYR A 23 -8.15 13.68 -8.20
C TYR A 23 -8.80 14.76 -7.33
N ASN A 24 -9.38 14.32 -6.21
CA ASN A 24 -9.96 15.21 -5.20
C ASN A 24 -9.21 15.17 -3.86
N GLU A 25 -8.58 14.04 -3.53
CA GLU A 25 -7.90 13.82 -2.26
C GLU A 25 -6.62 12.98 -2.44
N THR A 26 -5.53 13.39 -1.79
CA THR A 26 -4.20 12.74 -1.92
C THR A 26 -3.64 12.26 -0.59
N PHE A 27 -4.29 12.62 0.53
CA PHE A 27 -3.75 12.34 1.85
C PHE A 27 -3.72 10.85 2.13
N SER A 28 -2.58 10.39 2.63
CA SER A 28 -2.37 9.03 3.11
C SER A 28 -1.52 9.08 4.38
N PRO A 29 -1.97 8.47 5.48
CA PRO A 29 -1.26 8.53 6.74
C PRO A 29 -0.02 7.62 6.73
N VAL A 30 1.04 8.08 7.36
CA VAL A 30 2.31 7.36 7.55
C VAL A 30 2.64 7.36 9.04
N VAL A 31 3.21 6.27 9.54
CA VAL A 31 3.54 6.17 10.96
C VAL A 31 4.53 7.24 11.38
N ARG A 32 4.20 7.91 12.48
CA ARG A 32 5.12 8.84 13.12
C ARG A 32 6.33 8.10 13.68
N HIS A 33 7.52 8.66 13.51
CA HIS A 33 8.74 8.08 14.09
C HIS A 33 8.66 7.91 15.61
N THR A 34 7.95 8.81 16.31
CA THR A 34 7.70 8.68 17.76
C THR A 34 6.94 7.41 18.10
N THR A 35 5.91 7.08 17.30
CA THR A 35 5.11 5.86 17.47
C THR A 35 5.93 4.63 17.15
N LEU A 36 6.71 4.64 16.07
CA LEU A 36 7.58 3.52 15.72
C LEU A 36 8.63 3.25 16.80
N ARG A 37 9.27 4.30 17.35
CA ARG A 37 10.23 4.17 18.46
C ARG A 37 9.57 3.61 19.73
N LEU A 38 8.36 4.07 20.04
CA LEU A 38 7.59 3.53 21.17
C LEU A 38 7.29 2.04 20.98
N LEU A 39 6.86 1.63 19.78
CA LEU A 39 6.59 0.22 19.48
C LEU A 39 7.85 -0.64 19.59
N LEU A 40 9.01 -0.15 19.14
CA LEU A 40 10.29 -0.85 19.31
C LEU A 40 10.65 -1.01 20.79
N ALA A 41 10.49 0.04 21.60
CA ALA A 41 10.73 -0.03 23.04
C ALA A 41 9.79 -1.03 23.74
N LEU A 42 8.50 -1.01 23.38
CA LEU A 42 7.51 -1.96 23.87
C LEU A 42 7.84 -3.39 23.45
N ALA A 43 8.36 -3.59 22.23
CA ALA A 43 8.71 -4.90 21.76
C ALA A 43 9.84 -5.52 22.58
N VAL A 44 10.84 -4.72 22.96
CA VAL A 44 11.90 -5.17 23.88
C VAL A 44 11.33 -5.46 25.27
N GLN A 45 10.47 -4.58 25.81
CA GLN A 45 9.93 -4.73 27.15
C GLN A 45 8.98 -5.94 27.29
N LEU A 46 8.22 -6.26 26.25
CA LEU A 46 7.19 -7.29 26.25
C LEU A 46 7.61 -8.58 25.52
N ASP A 47 8.88 -8.67 25.12
CA ASP A 47 9.44 -9.78 24.34
C ASP A 47 8.64 -10.10 23.07
N PHE A 48 8.26 -9.05 22.33
CA PHE A 48 7.58 -9.22 21.04
C PHE A 48 8.59 -9.51 19.94
N LYS A 49 8.29 -10.51 19.12
CA LYS A 49 8.97 -10.71 17.85
C LYS A 49 8.64 -9.57 16.90
N THR A 50 9.67 -9.01 16.28
CA THR A 50 9.54 -7.92 15.32
C THR A 50 9.83 -8.40 13.90
N CYS A 51 9.02 -7.98 12.93
CA CYS A 51 9.24 -8.27 11.52
C CYS A 51 8.99 -7.02 10.67
N HIS A 52 9.92 -6.75 9.75
CA HIS A 52 9.77 -5.75 8.72
C HIS A 52 9.50 -6.46 7.39
N LEU A 53 8.45 -6.02 6.68
CA LEU A 53 8.09 -6.51 5.36
C LEU A 53 8.11 -5.34 4.36
N ASP A 54 8.96 -5.46 3.34
CA ASP A 54 8.98 -4.59 2.17
C ASP A 54 8.03 -5.16 1.10
N VAL A 55 7.08 -4.34 0.66
CA VAL A 55 6.11 -4.71 -0.37
C VAL A 55 6.48 -4.05 -1.69
N LYS A 56 7.17 -4.81 -2.55
CA LYS A 56 7.70 -4.32 -3.84
C LYS A 56 6.63 -3.78 -4.80
N THR A 57 5.39 -4.24 -4.67
CA THR A 57 4.25 -3.96 -5.56
C THR A 57 3.20 -3.10 -4.88
N ALA A 58 3.63 -2.29 -3.92
CA ALA A 58 2.79 -1.58 -2.98
C ALA A 58 1.65 -0.76 -3.60
N PHE A 59 1.92 -0.08 -4.71
CA PHE A 59 0.96 0.78 -5.41
C PHE A 59 0.13 0.05 -6.47
N LEU A 60 0.64 -1.05 -7.02
CA LEU A 60 -0.01 -1.82 -8.09
C LEU A 60 -1.24 -2.61 -7.62
N ASN A 61 -1.62 -2.47 -6.36
CA ASN A 61 -2.77 -3.14 -5.75
C ASN A 61 -3.81 -2.16 -5.18
N GLY A 62 -3.55 -0.86 -5.28
CA GLY A 62 -4.56 0.17 -4.97
C GLY A 62 -5.62 0.22 -6.06
N GLU A 63 -6.88 0.18 -5.67
CA GLU A 63 -8.01 0.45 -6.58
C GLU A 63 -8.16 1.96 -6.76
N LEU A 64 -8.32 2.41 -8.00
CA LEU A 64 -8.58 3.81 -8.31
C LEU A 64 -10.08 4.09 -8.20
N GLU A 65 -10.44 5.09 -7.40
CA GLU A 65 -11.81 5.59 -7.33
C GLU A 65 -12.12 6.48 -8.53
N GLU A 66 -11.12 7.23 -9.01
CA GLU A 66 -11.23 8.08 -10.18
C GLU A 66 -10.93 7.30 -11.48
N THR A 67 -11.60 7.68 -12.57
CA THR A 67 -11.22 7.19 -13.90
C THR A 67 -10.07 8.02 -14.43
N ILE A 68 -8.88 7.41 -14.49
CA ILE A 68 -7.67 8.06 -14.99
C ILE A 68 -7.32 7.48 -16.36
N TYR A 69 -7.02 8.37 -17.29
CA TYR A 69 -6.46 8.03 -18.59
C TYR A 69 -5.00 8.44 -18.63
N MET A 70 -4.17 7.66 -19.33
CA MET A 70 -2.78 7.96 -19.58
C MET A 70 -2.47 7.88 -21.07
N GLU A 71 -1.59 8.78 -21.51
CA GLU A 71 -0.94 8.61 -22.81
C GLU A 71 -0.15 7.31 -22.84
N LYS A 72 -0.08 6.73 -24.05
CA LYS A 72 0.67 5.53 -24.31
C LYS A 72 2.17 5.81 -24.11
N PRO A 73 2.90 4.99 -23.33
CA PRO A 73 4.35 5.13 -23.23
C PRO A 73 5.01 4.94 -24.61
N ASP A 74 6.09 5.67 -24.88
CA ASP A 74 6.86 5.53 -26.13
C ASP A 74 7.35 4.10 -26.35
N SER A 75 7.68 3.40 -25.26
CA SER A 75 8.11 1.99 -25.24
C SER A 75 6.98 0.97 -25.49
N PHE A 76 5.72 1.42 -25.56
CA PHE A 76 4.59 0.52 -25.77
C PHE A 76 4.37 0.28 -27.28
N GLU A 77 5.21 -0.54 -27.89
CA GLU A 77 5.09 -0.90 -29.31
C GLU A 77 4.00 -1.97 -29.52
N CYS A 78 2.74 -1.54 -29.57
CA CYS A 78 1.63 -2.39 -30.00
C CYS A 78 1.05 -1.87 -31.31
N SER A 79 1.34 -2.56 -32.43
CA SER A 79 0.89 -2.22 -33.79
C SER A 79 -0.63 -2.27 -33.98
N LYS A 80 -1.38 -2.78 -32.99
CA LYS A 80 -2.85 -2.89 -33.00
C LYS A 80 -3.58 -1.74 -32.31
N VAL A 81 -2.87 -0.86 -31.61
CA VAL A 81 -3.47 0.27 -30.90
C VAL A 81 -3.28 1.53 -31.72
N ASP A 82 -4.39 2.14 -32.14
CA ASP A 82 -4.41 3.42 -32.85
C ASP A 82 -3.64 4.49 -32.05
N LYS A 83 -2.85 5.29 -32.75
CA LYS A 83 -2.03 6.37 -32.18
C LYS A 83 -2.87 7.42 -31.45
N ASN A 84 -4.15 7.56 -31.81
CA ASN A 84 -5.06 8.52 -31.19
C ASN A 84 -5.78 7.99 -29.94
N LYS A 85 -5.44 6.78 -29.46
CA LYS A 85 -6.06 6.19 -28.26
C LYS A 85 -5.20 6.40 -27.02
N VAL A 86 -5.88 6.65 -25.91
CA VAL A 86 -5.31 6.70 -24.56
C VAL A 86 -5.60 5.40 -23.82
N LEU A 87 -4.77 5.07 -22.81
CA LEU A 87 -4.96 3.91 -21.96
C LEU A 87 -5.78 4.31 -20.73
N LYS A 88 -6.74 3.48 -20.32
CA LYS A 88 -7.42 3.64 -19.03
C LYS A 88 -6.67 2.84 -17.96
N LEU A 89 -6.34 3.49 -16.84
CA LEU A 89 -5.74 2.83 -15.69
C LEU A 89 -6.81 2.12 -14.88
N ASN A 90 -6.65 0.81 -14.69
CA ASN A 90 -7.53 0.00 -13.85
C ASN A 90 -7.02 -0.12 -12.41
N LYS A 91 -5.74 0.16 -12.17
CA LYS A 91 -5.10 0.11 -10.86
C LYS A 91 -4.21 1.33 -10.68
N ALA A 92 -3.98 1.70 -9.41
CA ALA A 92 -3.03 2.73 -9.07
C ALA A 92 -1.62 2.32 -9.51
N ILE A 93 -0.83 3.29 -9.95
CA ILE A 93 0.57 3.11 -10.33
C ILE A 93 1.43 4.11 -9.58
N TYR A 94 2.74 3.85 -9.50
CA TYR A 94 3.64 4.81 -8.90
C TYR A 94 3.56 6.17 -9.60
N GLY A 95 3.66 7.26 -8.82
CA GLY A 95 3.67 8.61 -9.34
C GLY A 95 2.30 9.30 -9.40
N LEU A 96 1.15 8.60 -9.38
CA LEU A 96 -0.14 9.30 -9.27
C LEU A 96 -0.32 9.91 -7.88
N LYS A 97 -0.97 11.07 -7.82
CA LYS A 97 -1.16 11.83 -6.58
C LYS A 97 -2.01 11.08 -5.55
N GLN A 98 -2.95 10.23 -5.98
CA GLN A 98 -3.83 9.45 -5.09
C GLN A 98 -3.32 8.03 -4.79
N SER A 99 -2.21 7.58 -5.39
CA SER A 99 -1.78 6.17 -5.28
C SER A 99 -1.51 5.73 -3.84
N SER A 100 -0.91 6.60 -3.03
CA SER A 100 -0.66 6.31 -1.62
C SER A 100 -1.95 6.14 -0.83
N ARG A 101 -2.96 6.96 -1.11
CA ARG A 101 -4.29 6.86 -0.48
C ARG A 101 -5.01 5.58 -0.89
N ALA A 102 -4.99 5.24 -2.18
CA ALA A 102 -5.58 4.01 -2.71
C ALA A 102 -4.95 2.76 -2.07
N ARG A 103 -3.62 2.75 -1.91
CA ARG A 103 -2.90 1.71 -1.17
C ARG A 103 -3.36 1.64 0.28
N HIS A 104 -3.38 2.77 1.00
CA HIS A 104 -3.78 2.79 2.40
C HIS A 104 -5.20 2.24 2.61
N LYS A 105 -6.16 2.65 1.76
CA LYS A 105 -7.53 2.11 1.78
C LYS A 105 -7.58 0.60 1.57
N LYS A 106 -6.79 0.07 0.65
CA LYS A 106 -6.71 -1.39 0.42
C LYS A 106 -6.20 -2.11 1.68
N VAL A 107 -5.15 -1.56 2.31
CA VAL A 107 -4.60 -2.10 3.55
C VAL A 107 -5.62 -2.05 4.67
N ASP A 108 -6.30 -0.91 4.86
CA ASP A 108 -7.40 -0.76 5.82
C ASP A 108 -8.40 -1.90 5.67
N ASN A 109 -8.93 -2.08 4.46
CA ASN A 109 -9.94 -3.11 4.19
C ASN A 109 -9.41 -4.52 4.50
N VAL A 110 -8.16 -4.83 4.12
CA VAL A 110 -7.54 -6.12 4.43
C VAL A 110 -7.37 -6.31 5.93
N LYS A 111 -6.88 -5.32 6.67
CA LYS A 111 -6.66 -5.44 8.12
C LYS A 111 -7.99 -5.57 8.88
N LEU A 112 -8.96 -4.70 8.58
CA LEU A 112 -10.27 -4.70 9.23
C LEU A 112 -11.04 -6.00 8.97
N SER A 113 -11.04 -6.52 7.73
CA SER A 113 -11.69 -7.80 7.41
C SER A 113 -11.03 -9.01 8.09
N ASN A 114 -9.75 -8.91 8.48
CA ASN A 114 -9.01 -9.94 9.21
C ASN A 114 -9.04 -9.73 10.74
N GLY A 115 -9.98 -8.92 11.24
CA GLY A 115 -10.23 -8.76 12.67
C GLY A 115 -9.27 -7.81 13.40
N TYR A 116 -8.45 -7.05 12.68
CA TYR A 116 -7.65 -5.99 13.30
C TYR A 116 -8.51 -4.78 13.61
N LYS A 117 -8.18 -4.09 14.69
CA LYS A 117 -8.76 -2.79 15.07
C LYS A 117 -7.79 -1.68 14.68
N LYS A 118 -8.29 -0.67 13.96
CA LYS A 118 -7.55 0.54 13.59
C LYS A 118 -7.44 1.49 14.79
N SER A 119 -6.27 2.08 15.00
CA SER A 119 -6.09 3.11 16.03
C SER A 119 -6.77 4.42 15.64
N LYS A 120 -7.42 5.07 16.61
CA LYS A 120 -8.05 6.39 16.42
C LYS A 120 -7.03 7.53 16.37
N ILE A 121 -5.86 7.34 16.99
CA ILE A 121 -4.82 8.36 17.14
C ILE A 121 -3.77 8.25 16.02
N GLU A 122 -3.44 7.01 15.64
CA GLU A 122 -2.44 6.71 14.61
C GLU A 122 -3.10 5.90 13.49
N PRO A 123 -3.61 6.52 12.42
CA PRO A 123 -4.40 5.84 11.39
C PRO A 123 -3.66 4.76 10.60
N CYS A 124 -2.34 4.67 10.68
CA CYS A 124 -1.57 3.60 10.06
C CYS A 124 -1.23 2.45 11.02
N LEU A 125 -1.76 2.47 12.25
CA LEU A 125 -1.53 1.46 13.29
C LEU A 125 -2.78 0.60 13.51
N TYR A 126 -2.56 -0.71 13.56
CA TYR A 126 -3.59 -1.73 13.71
C TYR A 126 -3.20 -2.71 14.80
N THR A 127 -4.17 -3.15 15.59
CA THR A 127 -3.96 -4.11 16.67
C THR A 127 -4.96 -5.24 16.60
N LYS A 128 -4.51 -6.47 16.79
CA LYS A 128 -5.37 -7.65 16.98
C LYS A 128 -4.97 -8.31 18.30
N ILE A 129 -5.96 -8.65 19.12
CA ILE A 129 -5.75 -9.32 20.40
C ILE A 129 -6.68 -10.53 20.46
N VAL A 130 -6.10 -11.71 20.65
CA VAL A 130 -6.82 -12.99 20.76
C VAL A 130 -6.16 -13.81 21.87
N ASN A 131 -6.92 -14.22 22.88
CA ASN A 131 -6.41 -15.02 24.01
C ASN A 131 -5.12 -14.44 24.62
N GLU A 132 -5.11 -13.14 24.91
CA GLU A 132 -3.96 -12.37 25.44
C GLU A 132 -2.74 -12.21 24.50
N LEU A 133 -2.72 -12.94 23.39
CA LEU A 133 -1.76 -12.75 22.32
C LEU A 133 -2.09 -11.49 21.53
N ARG A 134 -1.07 -10.73 21.14
CA ARG A 134 -1.20 -9.40 20.55
C ARG A 134 -0.33 -9.32 19.31
N THR A 135 -0.94 -8.83 18.23
CA THR A 135 -0.23 -8.46 17.01
C THR A 135 -0.51 -7.00 16.71
N ILE A 136 0.55 -6.21 16.65
CA ILE A 136 0.54 -4.80 16.29
C ILE A 136 1.19 -4.67 14.92
N VAL A 137 0.53 -3.95 14.02
CA VAL A 137 1.03 -3.70 12.67
C VAL A 137 1.00 -2.20 12.43
N THR A 138 2.08 -1.64 11.92
CA THR A 138 2.10 -0.25 11.47
C THR A 138 2.69 -0.11 10.08
N LEU A 139 2.23 0.90 9.34
CA LEU A 139 2.69 1.17 7.97
C LEU A 139 3.57 2.41 7.90
N TYR A 140 4.68 2.28 7.18
CA TYR A 140 5.48 3.40 6.72
C TYR A 140 5.57 3.35 5.19
N VAL A 141 4.72 4.11 4.49
CA VAL A 141 4.66 4.12 3.02
C VAL A 141 4.47 2.70 2.43
N ASP A 142 5.56 2.07 1.99
CA ASP A 142 5.57 0.75 1.37
C ASP A 142 5.89 -0.38 2.35
N ASP A 143 6.39 -0.03 3.52
CA ASP A 143 6.84 -0.96 4.55
C ASP A 143 5.77 -1.26 5.60
N PHE A 144 5.72 -2.53 6.02
CA PHE A 144 5.01 -2.94 7.22
C PHE A 144 5.99 -3.29 8.33
N PHE A 145 5.75 -2.74 9.51
CA PHE A 145 6.39 -3.18 10.75
C PHE A 145 5.37 -3.95 11.58
N ILE A 146 5.72 -5.17 11.97
CA ILE A 146 4.89 -6.08 12.75
C ILE A 146 5.58 -6.37 14.07
N PHE A 147 4.83 -6.28 15.16
CA PHE A 147 5.28 -6.57 16.52
C PHE A 147 4.28 -7.54 17.13
N SER A 148 4.71 -8.73 17.53
CA SER A 148 3.78 -9.73 18.03
C SER A 148 4.41 -10.76 18.96
N ASN A 149 3.65 -11.23 19.94
CA ASN A 149 3.93 -12.47 20.68
C ASN A 149 3.12 -13.67 20.14
N ASP A 150 2.38 -13.49 19.04
CA ASP A 150 1.67 -14.52 18.29
C ASP A 150 2.41 -14.84 16.99
N GLU A 151 3.28 -15.85 17.02
CA GLU A 151 4.02 -16.27 15.82
C GLU A 151 3.10 -16.83 14.72
N LYS A 152 1.99 -17.49 15.10
CA LYS A 152 1.05 -18.07 14.14
C LYS A 152 0.31 -16.98 13.38
N GLU A 153 -0.21 -15.98 14.09
CA GLU A 153 -0.85 -14.83 13.45
C GLU A 153 0.15 -14.04 12.59
N MET A 154 1.42 -13.94 13.00
CA MET A 154 2.43 -13.26 12.19
C MET A 154 2.71 -13.98 10.87
N ILE A 155 2.78 -15.31 10.87
CA ILE A 155 2.93 -16.12 9.65
C ILE A 155 1.69 -15.96 8.75
N LEU A 156 0.50 -16.13 9.31
CA LEU A 156 -0.76 -15.94 8.59
C LEU A 156 -0.85 -14.54 7.95
N LEU A 157 -0.45 -13.51 8.70
CA LEU A 157 -0.46 -12.14 8.20
C LEU A 157 0.51 -11.96 7.02
N LYS A 158 1.69 -12.57 7.07
CA LYS A 158 2.65 -12.54 5.96
C LYS A 158 2.07 -13.18 4.71
N GLU A 159 1.38 -14.30 4.85
CA GLU A 159 0.72 -15.00 3.73
C GLU A 159 -0.41 -14.15 3.13
N ILE A 160 -1.27 -13.57 3.98
CA ILE A 160 -2.35 -12.68 3.54
C ILE A 160 -1.78 -11.47 2.80
N LEU A 161 -0.73 -10.85 3.32
CA LEU A 161 -0.11 -9.69 2.68
C LEU A 161 0.54 -10.09 1.36
N SER A 162 1.28 -11.20 1.30
CA SER A 162 1.91 -11.70 0.07
C SER A 162 0.90 -12.08 -1.02
N GLY A 163 -0.27 -12.58 -0.63
CA GLY A 163 -1.35 -12.92 -1.57
C GLY A 163 -2.15 -11.71 -2.06
N LYS A 164 -2.05 -10.56 -1.41
CA LYS A 164 -2.83 -9.35 -1.71
C LYS A 164 -1.99 -8.20 -2.26
N PHE A 165 -0.68 -8.23 -2.05
CA PHE A 165 0.23 -7.17 -2.44
C PHE A 165 1.45 -7.70 -3.19
#